data_AF-A0A351MEQ8-F1
#
_entry.id   AF-A0A351MEQ8-F1
#
_cell.length_a   1.000
_cell.length_b   1.000
_cell.length_c   1.000
_cell.angle_alpha   90.00
_cell.angle_beta   90.00
_cell.angle_gamma   90.00
#
_symmetry.space_group_name_H-M   'P 1'
#
loop_
_entity.id
_entity.type
_entity.pdbx_description
1 polymer ?
#
loop_
_entity_poly.entity_id
_entity_poly.type
_entity_poly.pdbx_seq_one_letter_code
_entity_poly.pdbx_strand_id
1 'polypeptide(L)'
;MKSTTAIDPGAILATCERLFSPTEVASAVDVWADAIARAVAPDRPLLVACMVGGAQPLGMLLERLHFPLEVDYVHATRYRGGTRGHEVEWLHLPRSDLSGRTVLVVDDLLDAGN
;
A
#
# COMPACT_ATOMS: atom_id res chain seq x y z
N MET A 1 6.34 15.84 -27.89
CA MET A 1 6.32 16.57 -26.60
C MET A 1 4.85 16.80 -26.26
N LYS A 2 4.23 15.99 -25.39
CA LYS A 2 2.81 16.18 -25.04
C LYS A 2 2.72 17.38 -24.10
N SER A 3 1.97 18.40 -24.51
CA SER A 3 1.56 19.51 -23.65
C SER A 3 0.56 18.95 -22.63
N THR A 4 1.08 18.55 -21.47
CA THR A 4 0.27 18.34 -20.28
C THR A 4 -0.03 19.72 -19.74
N THR A 5 -1.29 20.14 -19.73
CA THR A 5 -1.72 21.27 -18.90
C THR A 5 -1.29 20.92 -17.49
N ALA A 6 -0.29 21.64 -16.96
CA ALA A 6 0.21 21.40 -15.62
C ALA A 6 -0.95 21.67 -14.66
N ILE A 7 -1.55 20.60 -14.14
CA ILE A 7 -2.59 20.70 -13.14
C ILE A 7 -1.90 21.20 -11.87
N ASP A 8 -2.31 22.36 -11.36
CA ASP A 8 -1.77 22.91 -10.12
C ASP A 8 -2.30 22.08 -8.93
N PRO A 9 -1.43 21.38 -8.18
CA PRO A 9 -1.86 20.61 -7.01
C PRO A 9 -2.57 21.47 -5.96
N GLY A 10 -2.19 22.75 -5.82
CA GLY A 10 -2.82 23.68 -4.89
C GLY A 10 -4.28 23.95 -5.26
N ALA A 11 -4.57 24.15 -6.55
CA ALA A 11 -5.93 24.35 -7.03
C ALA A 11 -6.82 23.11 -6.83
N ILE A 12 -6.28 21.89 -7.00
CA ILE A 12 -7.02 20.65 -6.69
C ILE A 12 -7.34 20.58 -5.20
N LEU A 13 -6.33 20.78 -4.34
CA LEU A 13 -6.54 20.72 -2.88
C LEU A 13 -7.57 21.74 -2.39
N ALA A 14 -7.64 22.91 -3.02
CA ALA A 14 -8.62 23.94 -2.69
C ALA A 14 -10.05 23.60 -3.11
N THR A 15 -10.24 22.68 -4.06
CA THR A 15 -11.54 22.38 -4.69
C THR A 15 -12.01 20.94 -4.49
N CYS A 16 -11.15 20.04 -3.98
CA CYS A 16 -11.49 18.65 -3.78
C CYS A 16 -12.54 18.48 -2.67
N GLU A 17 -13.40 17.48 -2.84
CA GLU A 17 -14.31 17.04 -1.80
C GLU A 17 -13.62 16.00 -0.92
N ARG A 18 -13.67 16.21 0.40
CA ARG A 18 -13.15 15.25 1.36
C ARG A 18 -14.16 14.11 1.53
N LEU A 19 -13.78 12.90 1.11
CA LEU A 19 -14.59 11.69 1.30
C LEU A 19 -14.53 11.14 2.73
N PHE A 20 -13.33 11.11 3.31
CA PHE A 20 -13.09 10.62 4.67
C PHE A 20 -12.18 11.57 5.45
N SER A 21 -12.50 11.75 6.72
CA SER A 21 -11.68 12.49 7.69
C SER A 21 -10.48 11.66 8.16
N PRO A 22 -9.41 12.31 8.65
CA PRO A 22 -8.29 11.61 9.26
C PRO A 22 -8.70 10.64 10.39
N THR A 23 -9.73 11.02 11.16
CA THR A 23 -10.28 10.20 12.23
C THR A 23 -10.99 8.95 11.72
N GLU A 24 -11.77 9.07 10.63
CA GLU A 24 -12.43 7.92 10.01
C GLU A 24 -11.42 6.93 9.44
N VAL A 25 -10.35 7.44 8.79
CA VAL A 25 -9.27 6.60 8.29
C VAL A 25 -8.54 5.92 9.47
N ALA A 26 -8.20 6.66 10.52
CA ALA A 26 -7.56 6.08 11.70
C ALA A 26 -8.39 4.95 12.33
N SER A 27 -9.70 5.17 12.50
CA SER A 27 -10.61 4.14 13.04
C SER A 27 -10.72 2.92 12.11
N ALA A 28 -10.70 3.11 10.80
CA ALA A 28 -10.67 1.99 9.86
C ALA A 28 -9.39 1.15 10.01
N VAL A 29 -8.24 1.82 10.18
CA VAL A 29 -6.96 1.13 10.39
C VAL A 29 -6.92 0.41 11.75
N ASP A 30 -7.55 0.95 12.80
CA ASP A 30 -7.70 0.23 14.08
C ASP A 30 -8.43 -1.10 13.89
N VAL A 31 -9.53 -1.10 13.13
CA VAL A 31 -10.29 -2.32 12.80
C VAL A 31 -9.44 -3.32 12.01
N TRP A 32 -8.65 -2.83 11.05
CA TRP A 32 -7.73 -3.69 10.29
C TRP A 32 -6.64 -4.29 11.17
N ALA A 33 -6.01 -3.49 12.03
CA ALA A 33 -4.95 -3.95 12.91
C ALA A 33 -5.42 -5.08 13.83
N ASP A 34 -6.61 -4.94 14.40
CA ASP A 34 -7.27 -5.97 15.21
C ASP A 34 -7.51 -7.26 14.41
N ALA A 35 -8.00 -7.15 13.18
CA ALA A 35 -8.26 -8.29 12.31
C ALA A 35 -6.95 -8.99 11.91
N ILE A 36 -5.93 -8.22 11.53
CA ILE A 36 -4.60 -8.71 11.17
C ILE A 36 -3.95 -9.41 12.36
N ALA A 37 -3.96 -8.80 13.55
CA ALA A 37 -3.37 -9.38 14.75
C ALA A 37 -3.97 -10.76 15.07
N ARG A 38 -5.30 -10.90 14.98
CA ARG A 38 -5.98 -12.19 15.19
C ARG A 38 -5.61 -13.23 14.12
N ALA A 39 -5.39 -12.78 12.88
CA ALA A 39 -5.13 -13.67 11.77
C ALA A 39 -3.68 -14.18 11.71
N VAL A 40 -2.70 -13.33 12.01
CA VAL A 40 -1.30 -13.62 11.66
C VAL A 40 -0.28 -13.40 12.78
N ALA A 41 -0.66 -12.87 13.95
CA ALA A 41 0.31 -12.59 15.02
C ALA A 41 1.16 -13.80 15.47
N PRO A 42 0.63 -15.05 15.56
CA PRO A 42 1.43 -16.21 15.94
C PRO A 42 2.54 -16.55 14.94
N ASP A 43 2.39 -16.18 13.67
CA ASP A 43 3.25 -16.63 12.56
C ASP A 43 4.45 -15.72 12.30
N ARG A 44 4.58 -14.61 13.05
CA ARG A 44 5.63 -13.60 12.84
C ARG A 44 5.68 -13.12 11.37
N PRO A 45 4.61 -12.45 10.91
CA PRO A 45 4.41 -12.19 9.50
C PRO A 45 5.45 -11.23 8.95
N LEU A 46 5.70 -11.33 7.64
CA LEU A 46 6.44 -10.35 6.87
C LEU A 46 5.45 -9.39 6.21
N LEU A 47 5.51 -8.11 6.58
CA LEU A 47 4.73 -7.06 5.94
C LEU A 47 5.51 -6.52 4.74
N VAL A 48 4.90 -6.48 3.57
CA VAL A 48 5.54 -6.04 2.33
C VAL A 48 4.76 -4.88 1.73
N ALA A 49 5.32 -3.67 1.76
CA ALA A 49 4.69 -2.51 1.14
C ALA A 49 4.91 -2.48 -0.37
N CYS A 50 3.83 -2.24 -1.13
CA CYS A 50 3.89 -1.86 -2.54
C CYS A 50 4.21 -0.38 -2.65
N MET A 51 5.43 -0.05 -3.05
CA MET A 51 5.86 1.34 -3.14
C MET A 51 5.35 2.01 -4.43
N VAL A 52 4.98 3.29 -4.37
CA VAL A 52 5.10 4.20 -3.21
C VAL A 52 3.86 4.22 -2.31
N GLY A 53 2.67 3.93 -2.87
CA GLY A 53 1.38 4.09 -2.21
C GLY A 53 1.26 3.39 -0.84
N GLY A 54 1.71 2.14 -0.76
CA GLY A 54 1.66 1.32 0.45
C GLY A 54 2.48 1.84 1.63
N ALA A 55 3.34 2.85 1.46
CA ALA A 55 4.14 3.41 2.54
C ALA A 55 3.30 4.01 3.67
N GLN A 56 2.28 4.81 3.33
CA GLN A 56 1.44 5.48 4.32
C GLN A 56 0.57 4.49 5.10
N PRO A 57 -0.20 3.58 4.45
CA PRO A 57 -0.95 2.55 5.18
C PRO A 57 -0.06 1.63 6.02
N LEU A 58 1.13 1.26 5.53
CA LEU A 58 2.08 0.47 6.31
C LEU A 58 2.49 1.20 7.60
N GLY A 59 2.85 2.48 7.50
CA GLY A 59 3.19 3.29 8.67
C GLY A 59 2.07 3.32 9.71
N MET A 60 0.82 3.53 9.27
CA MET A 60 -0.34 3.53 10.16
C MET A 60 -0.57 2.16 10.83
N LEU A 61 -0.35 1.06 10.13
CA LEU A 61 -0.45 -0.28 10.70
C LEU A 61 0.67 -0.55 11.73
N LEU A 62 1.91 -0.15 11.44
CA LEU A 62 3.05 -0.39 12.33
C LEU A 62 2.91 0.30 13.70
N GLU A 63 2.16 1.41 13.79
CA GLU A 63 1.81 2.06 15.06
C GLU A 63 0.84 1.24 15.93
N ARG A 64 0.14 0.26 15.35
CA ARG A 64 -0.96 -0.49 15.99
C ARG A 64 -0.66 -1.98 16.19
N LEU A 65 0.20 -2.56 15.36
CA LEU A 65 0.54 -3.98 15.42
C LEU A 65 1.60 -4.26 16.50
N HIS A 66 1.14 -4.64 17.69
CA HIS A 66 1.98 -4.88 18.87
C HIS A 66 2.39 -6.36 19.03
N PHE A 67 2.99 -6.94 18.01
CA PHE A 67 3.53 -8.31 18.04
C PHE A 67 4.76 -8.43 17.12
N PRO A 68 5.60 -9.48 17.29
CA PRO A 68 6.79 -9.64 16.47
C PRO A 68 6.44 -9.79 14.97
N LEU A 69 7.03 -8.94 14.14
CA LEU A 69 6.85 -8.92 12.70
C LEU A 69 8.13 -8.44 12.00
N GLU A 70 8.21 -8.65 10.70
CA GLU A 70 9.27 -8.10 9.84
C GLU A 70 8.65 -7.21 8.77
N VAL A 71 9.46 -6.32 8.18
CA VAL A 71 9.03 -5.38 7.14
C VAL A 71 9.98 -5.44 5.95
N ASP A 72 9.41 -5.45 4.76
CA ASP A 72 10.10 -5.32 3.48
C ASP A 72 9.25 -4.49 2.51
N TYR A 73 9.71 -4.29 1.28
CA TYR A 73 8.96 -3.59 0.26
C TYR A 73 9.25 -4.14 -1.13
N VAL A 74 8.33 -3.83 -2.04
CA VAL A 74 8.49 -4.03 -3.47
C VAL A 74 8.21 -2.73 -4.20
N HIS A 75 8.77 -2.59 -5.39
CA HIS A 75 8.46 -1.47 -6.27
C HIS A 75 8.31 -2.00 -7.68
N ALA A 76 7.07 -1.94 -8.18
CA ALA A 76 6.69 -2.44 -9.48
C ALA A 76 5.96 -1.34 -10.24
N THR A 77 6.25 -1.20 -11.52
CA THR A 77 5.54 -0.29 -12.43
C THR A 77 4.89 -1.09 -13.55
N ARG A 78 3.87 -0.50 -14.16
CA ARG A 78 3.16 -1.07 -15.30
C ARG A 78 3.27 -0.11 -16.48
N TYR A 79 3.56 -0.62 -17.67
CA TYR A 79 3.48 0.18 -18.89
C TYR A 79 2.02 0.55 -19.17
N ARG A 80 1.69 1.85 -19.10
CA ARG A 80 0.37 2.40 -19.40
C ARG A 80 0.14 2.51 -20.92
N GLY A 81 0.10 1.36 -21.61
CA GLY A 81 0.05 1.27 -23.08
C GLY A 81 -1.03 0.34 -23.65
N GLY A 82 -2.15 0.10 -22.97
CA GLY A 82 -3.29 -0.68 -23.51
C GLY A 82 -4.12 -1.39 -22.44
N THR A 83 -5.32 -1.85 -22.79
CA THR A 83 -6.36 -2.41 -21.90
C THR A 83 -6.20 -3.92 -21.60
N ARG A 84 -4.98 -4.46 -21.63
CA ARG A 84 -4.69 -5.88 -21.29
C ARG A 84 -3.60 -5.94 -20.22
N GLY A 85 -3.63 -6.96 -19.37
CA GLY A 85 -2.63 -7.17 -18.31
C GLY A 85 -1.23 -7.17 -18.90
N HIS A 86 -0.47 -6.11 -18.62
CA HIS A 86 0.89 -5.91 -19.13
C HIS A 86 1.91 -6.50 -18.16
N GLU A 87 3.09 -6.83 -18.70
CA GLU A 87 4.23 -7.28 -17.90
C GLU A 87 4.57 -6.25 -16.82
N VAL A 88 4.76 -6.75 -15.60
CA VAL A 88 5.21 -5.97 -14.46
C VAL A 88 6.70 -5.71 -14.59
N GLU A 89 7.10 -4.45 -14.62
CA GLU A 89 8.50 -4.06 -14.51
C GLU A 89 8.85 -3.88 -13.02
N TRP A 90 9.80 -4.69 -12.55
CA TRP A 90 10.27 -4.62 -11.17
C TRP A 90 11.41 -3.61 -11.04
N LEU A 91 11.14 -2.50 -10.36
CA LEU A 91 12.17 -1.55 -9.93
C LEU A 91 12.87 -2.03 -8.65
N HIS A 92 12.12 -2.70 -7.77
CA HIS A 92 12.67 -3.38 -6.61
C HIS A 92 11.92 -4.68 -6.31
N LEU A 93 12.68 -5.75 -6.14
CA LEU A 93 12.21 -7.04 -5.63
C LEU A 93 12.36 -7.08 -4.11
N PRO A 94 11.55 -7.89 -3.41
CA PRO A 94 11.71 -8.07 -1.98
C PRO A 94 13.08 -8.70 -1.68
N ARG A 95 13.72 -8.27 -0.60
CA ARG A 95 15.03 -8.77 -0.18
C ARG A 95 14.92 -9.98 0.74
N SER A 96 13.81 -10.08 1.44
CA SER A 96 13.49 -11.17 2.36
C SER A 96 13.16 -12.44 1.59
N ASP A 97 13.60 -13.59 2.08
CA ASP A 97 13.12 -14.87 1.58
C ASP A 97 11.65 -15.05 2.00
N LEU A 98 10.77 -15.19 1.00
CA LEU A 98 9.33 -15.34 1.19
C LEU A 98 8.93 -16.80 1.42
N SER A 99 9.85 -17.75 1.23
CA SER A 99 9.55 -19.18 1.26
C SER A 99 9.06 -19.61 2.64
N GLY A 100 7.83 -20.14 2.69
CA GLY A 100 7.22 -20.60 3.94
C GLY A 100 6.86 -19.50 4.94
N ARG A 101 6.84 -18.22 4.51
CA ARG A 101 6.45 -17.09 5.35
C ARG A 101 4.97 -16.76 5.19
N THR A 102 4.32 -16.38 6.28
CA THR A 102 3.07 -15.62 6.23
C THR A 102 3.41 -14.20 5.78
N VAL A 103 2.94 -13.81 4.60
CA VAL A 103 3.23 -12.49 3.99
C VAL A 103 1.96 -11.66 3.93
N LEU A 104 2.02 -10.43 4.44
CA LEU A 104 0.96 -9.43 4.34
C LEU A 104 1.40 -8.32 3.37
N VAL A 105 0.82 -8.29 2.18
CA VAL A 105 1.07 -7.21 1.21
C VAL A 105 0.23 -5.99 1.57
N VAL A 106 0.83 -4.81 1.54
CA VAL A 106 0.20 -3.54 1.93
C VAL A 106 0.30 -2.54 0.78
N ASP A 107 -0.84 -2.02 0.34
CA ASP A 107 -0.96 -1.01 -0.72
C ASP A 107 -1.99 0.07 -0.33
N ASP A 108 -2.03 1.19 -1.05
CA ASP A 108 -2.94 2.30 -0.76
C ASP A 108 -4.37 2.10 -1.30
N LEU A 109 -4.52 1.46 -2.45
CA LEU A 109 -5.82 1.25 -3.09
C LEU A 109 -5.82 0.06 -4.05
N LEU A 110 -6.86 -0.77 -3.96
CA LEU A 110 -7.14 -1.82 -4.93
C LEU A 110 -8.12 -1.31 -5.99
N ASP A 111 -7.61 -0.82 -7.14
CA ASP A 111 -8.46 -0.24 -8.20
C ASP A 111 -8.78 -1.23 -9.36
N ALA A 112 -7.82 -2.02 -9.84
CA ALA A 112 -8.11 -3.01 -10.90
C ALA A 112 -7.34 -4.34 -10.79
N GLY A 113 -6.50 -4.52 -9.77
CA GLY A 113 -5.92 -5.81 -9.33
C GLY A 113 -5.19 -6.72 -10.33
N ASN A 114 -5.11 -6.38 -11.63
CA ASN A 114 -4.69 -7.27 -12.72
C ASN A 114 -3.26 -7.04 -13.14
#